data_AF-A0A6P5SKG2-F1
#
_entry.id   AF-A0A6P5SKG2-F1
#
_cell.length_a   1.000
_cell.length_b   1.000
_cell.length_c   1.000
_cell.angle_alpha   90.00
_cell.angle_beta   90.00
_cell.angle_gamma   90.00
#
_symmetry.space_group_name_H-M   'P 1'
#
loop_
_entity.id
_entity.type
_entity.pdbx_description
1 polymer ?
#
loop_
_entity_poly.entity_id
_entity_poly.type
_entity_poly.pdbx_seq_one_letter_code
_entity_poly.pdbx_strand_id
1 'polypeptide(L)'
;MSMPLALASLCLLLLFNGCLASRQHIFGQNKEWRLNQLEAREPDNHIQSEAGVTESWNPNDPQFQWAGVAAVRRTIEPNGLHLPSYVNAPQLIYIVKGRGVLGAVFPGCAETFEDSQPQQFQQQQQQQFQPSRQEGGQGQQQFQGEDQQDRHQKIRHIREGDIIALPAGVAYWSYNNGEQPLVAVSFLDLSNDQNQLDEVPRRFYLAGNPQDEFNPEAEFYIRQGKQGQKGQQGNGNNIFSGFDTQLLAQALNVNPETARNLQGQNDNRNEIIRVQGQLDFVSPFSRSAGGRGGQESQQEEQQSQREKEEKQREQEQQGGGGQDNGVEETFCSARLSQNIGDPSRADFYNPQAGRISVVNSNQLPILRHLRLSAEKGVLYNNAIYTPHWHMNANTLVYAIRGNARVQVVNENGDSILNDEVKEGQLFLIPQNHAVITQAGNQGFEYISFKTDDNSLTNTLAGRTSVLRALPDEVLQNAFRISREDARNLKYNRQESRLLSATSPPRGRLMSILGY
;
A
#
# COMPACT_ATOMS: atom_id res chain seq x y z
N MET A 1 24.94 -54.91 18.21
CA MET A 1 24.21 -54.54 16.97
C MET A 1 23.48 -53.22 17.21
N SER A 2 23.19 -52.46 16.14
CA SER A 2 22.90 -51.02 16.22
C SER A 2 21.41 -50.68 16.36
N MET A 3 20.99 -50.27 17.56
CA MET A 3 19.68 -49.63 17.79
C MET A 3 19.62 -48.32 18.64
N PRO A 4 20.70 -47.74 19.24
CA PRO A 4 20.54 -46.52 20.03
C PRO A 4 20.37 -45.23 19.19
N LEU A 5 21.01 -45.17 18.02
CA LEU A 5 21.09 -43.94 17.21
C LEU A 5 19.76 -43.53 16.55
N ALA A 6 18.92 -44.49 16.15
CA ALA A 6 17.64 -44.19 15.51
C ALA A 6 16.65 -43.50 16.48
N LEU A 7 16.60 -43.95 17.74
CA LEU A 7 15.77 -43.34 18.78
C LEU A 7 16.27 -41.93 19.14
N ALA A 8 17.59 -41.73 19.26
CA ALA A 8 18.16 -40.40 19.50
C ALA A 8 17.81 -39.42 18.37
N SER A 9 17.90 -39.85 17.10
CA SER A 9 17.52 -39.03 15.94
C SER A 9 16.03 -38.70 15.91
N LEU A 10 15.16 -39.65 16.25
CA LEU A 10 13.71 -39.40 16.33
C LEU A 10 13.35 -38.43 17.47
N CYS A 11 14.02 -38.54 18.63
CA CYS A 11 13.86 -37.59 19.72
C CYS A 11 14.38 -36.19 19.36
N LEU A 12 15.50 -36.05 18.63
CA LEU A 12 15.92 -34.74 18.12
C LEU A 12 14.90 -34.17 17.13
N LEU A 13 14.37 -34.97 16.20
CA LEU A 13 13.34 -34.49 15.26
C LEU A 13 12.07 -34.03 15.99
N LEU A 14 11.64 -34.71 17.05
CA LEU A 14 10.50 -34.28 17.87
C LEU A 14 10.81 -33.02 18.70
N LEU A 15 12.02 -32.87 19.24
CA LEU A 15 12.43 -31.68 20.00
C LEU A 15 12.59 -30.44 19.11
N PHE A 16 13.17 -30.58 17.92
CA PHE A 16 13.34 -29.46 16.99
C PHE A 16 12.04 -29.04 16.29
N ASN A 17 11.09 -29.97 16.04
CA ASN A 17 9.73 -29.60 15.62
C ASN A 17 8.89 -29.04 16.79
N GLY A 18 9.21 -29.39 18.04
CA GLY A 18 8.56 -28.87 19.24
C GLY A 18 8.91 -27.42 19.61
N CYS A 19 9.99 -26.86 19.03
CA CYS A 19 10.44 -25.49 19.31
C CYS A 19 10.20 -24.49 18.17
N LEU A 20 9.55 -24.89 17.07
CA LEU A 20 8.77 -23.94 16.26
C LEU A 20 7.45 -23.64 17.00
N ALA A 21 7.60 -22.97 18.14
CA ALA A 21 6.51 -22.28 18.82
C ALA A 21 6.16 -21.03 18.00
N SER A 22 5.53 -21.26 16.83
CA SER A 22 4.83 -20.21 16.10
C SER A 22 3.85 -19.56 17.06
N ARG A 23 4.18 -18.34 17.50
CA ARG A 23 3.21 -17.43 18.09
C ARG A 23 2.25 -16.97 16.99
N GLN A 24 1.39 -17.90 16.55
CA GLN A 24 0.00 -17.54 16.32
C GLN A 24 -0.53 -17.06 17.67
N HIS A 25 -0.31 -15.78 17.95
CA HIS A 25 -1.09 -15.05 18.94
C HIS A 25 -2.51 -15.01 18.40
N ILE A 26 -3.28 -16.04 18.74
CA ILE A 26 -4.72 -16.03 18.55
C ILE A 26 -5.24 -14.96 19.52
N PHE A 27 -5.29 -13.70 19.05
CA PHE A 27 -6.03 -12.60 19.66
C PHE A 27 -7.55 -12.82 19.50
N GLY A 28 -7.98 -14.02 19.89
CA GLY A 28 -9.33 -14.56 19.83
C GLY A 28 -9.83 -14.95 21.22
N GLN A 29 -9.46 -14.19 22.26
CA GLN A 29 -10.19 -14.24 23.52
C GLN A 29 -11.60 -13.66 23.31
N ASN A 30 -12.60 -14.53 23.22
CA ASN A 30 -14.04 -14.22 23.38
C ASN A 30 -14.53 -12.88 22.79
N LYS A 31 -14.03 -12.48 21.61
CA LYS A 31 -14.74 -11.51 20.80
C LYS A 31 -16.00 -12.24 20.24
N GLU A 32 -17.07 -12.34 21.04
CA GLU A 32 -18.37 -12.90 20.60
C GLU A 32 -19.23 -11.78 20.02
N TRP A 33 -19.10 -11.60 18.72
CA TRP A 33 -19.87 -10.64 17.93
C TRP A 33 -20.50 -11.34 16.75
N ARG A 34 -21.47 -10.64 16.20
CA ARG A 34 -21.92 -10.81 14.83
C ARG A 34 -21.89 -9.41 14.23
N LEU A 35 -21.30 -9.25 13.05
CA LEU A 35 -21.41 -8.00 12.29
C LEU A 35 -22.83 -7.93 11.73
N ASN A 36 -23.79 -7.57 12.58
CA ASN A 36 -25.22 -7.53 12.24
C ASN A 36 -25.56 -6.37 11.30
N GLN A 37 -24.70 -5.34 11.26
CA GLN A 37 -24.80 -4.17 10.39
C GLN A 37 -23.39 -3.72 10.02
N LEU A 38 -23.24 -3.25 8.78
CA LEU A 38 -22.06 -2.63 8.20
C LEU A 38 -22.45 -1.28 7.61
N GLU A 39 -21.51 -0.33 7.56
CA GLU A 39 -21.77 1.02 7.05
C GLU A 39 -20.66 1.49 6.11
N ALA A 40 -21.03 2.32 5.13
CA ALA A 40 -20.09 3.07 4.31
C ALA A 40 -19.65 4.32 5.08
N ARG A 41 -18.37 4.40 5.45
CA ARG A 41 -17.80 5.42 6.34
C ARG A 41 -16.99 6.45 5.57
N GLU A 42 -17.21 7.72 5.87
CA GLU A 42 -16.25 8.81 5.58
C GLU A 42 -15.19 8.85 6.70
N PRO A 43 -14.04 9.55 6.53
CA PRO A 43 -13.05 9.65 7.60
C PRO A 43 -13.60 10.34 8.85
N ASP A 44 -13.29 9.80 10.03
CA ASP A 44 -13.74 10.31 11.33
C ASP A 44 -12.84 11.44 11.86
N ASN A 45 -11.57 11.48 11.45
CA ASN A 45 -10.55 12.39 11.94
C ASN A 45 -9.81 13.09 10.79
N HIS A 46 -9.37 14.34 11.03
CA HIS A 46 -8.71 15.20 10.05
C HIS A 46 -7.61 16.01 10.73
N ILE A 47 -6.36 15.81 10.29
CA ILE A 47 -5.18 16.51 10.75
C ILE A 47 -4.68 17.43 9.63
N GLN A 48 -4.63 18.73 9.92
CA GLN A 48 -4.09 19.74 9.01
C GLN A 48 -2.57 19.85 9.19
N SER A 49 -1.84 19.86 8.07
CA SER A 49 -0.39 20.10 7.98
C SER A 49 -0.09 21.34 7.12
N GLU A 50 1.17 21.83 7.14
CA GLU A 50 1.62 23.02 6.38
C GLU A 50 1.46 22.89 4.85
N ALA A 51 1.61 21.68 4.32
CA ALA A 51 1.49 21.38 2.89
C ALA A 51 0.64 20.14 2.60
N GLY A 52 -0.35 19.86 3.44
CA GLY A 52 -1.27 18.77 3.19
C GLY A 52 -2.25 18.51 4.32
N VAL A 53 -3.00 17.44 4.15
CA VAL A 53 -4.06 16.96 5.04
C VAL A 53 -3.91 15.45 5.19
N THR A 54 -4.01 14.97 6.43
CA THR A 54 -4.12 13.54 6.77
C THR A 54 -5.50 13.29 7.35
N GLU A 55 -6.28 12.42 6.72
CA GLU A 55 -7.62 12.02 7.15
C GLU A 55 -7.62 10.53 7.48
N SER A 56 -8.21 10.13 8.60
CA SER A 56 -8.23 8.74 9.03
C SER A 56 -9.62 8.28 9.47
N TRP A 57 -9.85 6.98 9.26
CA TRP A 57 -11.03 6.29 9.76
C TRP A 57 -10.72 5.72 11.14
N ASN A 58 -11.69 5.80 12.05
CA ASN A 58 -11.55 5.39 13.44
C ASN A 58 -11.23 3.89 13.51
N PRO A 59 -10.03 3.47 13.95
CA PRO A 59 -9.68 2.05 14.03
C PRO A 59 -10.46 1.32 15.13
N ASN A 60 -11.20 2.04 15.98
CA ASN A 60 -12.10 1.48 16.98
C ASN A 60 -13.54 1.33 16.48
N ASP A 61 -13.84 1.62 15.21
CA ASP A 61 -15.11 1.21 14.62
C ASP A 61 -15.22 -0.34 14.64
N PRO A 62 -16.33 -0.92 15.12
CA PRO A 62 -16.50 -2.37 15.20
C PRO A 62 -16.21 -3.13 13.90
N GLN A 63 -16.44 -2.53 12.72
CA GLN A 63 -16.15 -3.22 11.45
C GLN A 63 -14.65 -3.24 11.15
N PHE A 64 -13.89 -2.20 11.49
CA PHE A 64 -12.45 -2.15 11.27
C PHE A 64 -11.68 -2.95 12.34
N GLN A 65 -12.16 -2.96 13.59
CA GLN A 65 -11.74 -3.93 14.62
C GLN A 65 -12.09 -5.39 14.27
N TRP A 66 -13.06 -5.64 13.38
CA TRP A 66 -13.39 -7.01 12.93
C TRP A 66 -12.38 -7.57 11.94
N ALA A 67 -12.07 -6.77 10.91
CA ALA A 67 -11.13 -7.18 9.89
C ALA A 67 -9.67 -7.09 10.36
N GLY A 68 -9.41 -6.40 11.48
CA GLY A 68 -8.08 -6.13 12.00
C GLY A 68 -7.32 -5.14 11.12
N VAL A 69 -7.97 -4.05 10.71
CA VAL A 69 -7.45 -3.11 9.68
C VAL A 69 -7.57 -1.65 10.12
N ALA A 70 -6.72 -0.79 9.57
CA ALA A 70 -6.89 0.65 9.61
C ALA A 70 -6.68 1.27 8.23
N ALA A 71 -7.18 2.50 8.04
CA ALA A 71 -7.04 3.22 6.79
C ALA A 71 -6.79 4.73 7.00
N VAL A 72 -6.00 5.31 6.12
CA VAL A 72 -5.63 6.74 6.14
C VAL A 72 -5.55 7.29 4.71
N ARG A 73 -6.25 8.39 4.44
CA ARG A 73 -6.13 9.19 3.23
C ARG A 73 -5.16 10.35 3.49
N ARG A 74 -4.22 10.58 2.57
CA ARG A 74 -3.30 11.73 2.59
C ARG A 74 -3.49 12.53 1.33
N THR A 75 -3.63 13.84 1.47
CA THR A 75 -3.62 14.82 0.38
C THR A 75 -2.40 15.71 0.57
N ILE A 76 -1.41 15.59 -0.31
CA ILE A 76 -0.15 16.33 -0.26
C ILE A 76 -0.19 17.41 -1.35
N GLU A 77 -0.13 18.68 -0.96
CA GLU A 77 -0.13 19.82 -1.87
C GLU A 77 1.15 19.85 -2.74
N PRO A 78 1.18 20.58 -3.87
CA PRO A 78 2.41 20.83 -4.62
C PRO A 78 3.54 21.35 -3.71
N ASN A 79 4.74 20.78 -3.89
CA ASN A 79 5.91 20.94 -3.05
C ASN A 79 5.74 20.50 -1.57
N GLY A 80 4.71 19.72 -1.25
CA GLY A 80 4.54 19.09 0.06
C GLY A 80 5.40 17.82 0.21
N LEU A 81 6.04 17.68 1.38
CA LEU A 81 6.81 16.51 1.81
C LEU A 81 6.15 15.90 3.05
N HIS A 82 5.55 14.71 2.88
CA HIS A 82 5.17 13.86 4.00
C HIS A 82 6.42 13.29 4.67
N LEU A 83 6.59 13.58 5.96
CA LEU A 83 7.82 13.33 6.69
C LEU A 83 8.13 11.82 6.85
N PRO A 84 9.42 11.43 6.96
CA PRO A 84 9.80 10.04 7.10
C PRO A 84 9.15 9.36 8.31
N SER A 85 8.44 8.25 8.07
CA SER A 85 7.78 7.46 9.11
C SER A 85 7.72 5.98 8.76
N TYR A 86 7.59 5.14 9.80
CA TYR A 86 7.21 3.72 9.65
C TYR A 86 5.98 3.40 10.51
N VAL A 87 5.40 2.22 10.29
CA VAL A 87 4.20 1.72 10.99
C VAL A 87 4.43 0.31 11.53
N ASN A 88 3.66 -0.11 12.54
CA ASN A 88 3.74 -1.46 13.14
C ASN A 88 3.11 -2.58 12.29
N ALA A 89 2.40 -2.22 11.21
CA ALA A 89 1.64 -3.12 10.36
C ALA A 89 2.10 -3.00 8.90
N PRO A 90 2.05 -4.08 8.08
CA PRO A 90 2.24 -3.96 6.64
C PRO A 90 1.16 -3.08 6.03
N GLN A 91 1.52 -2.34 5.00
CA GLN A 91 0.61 -1.40 4.34
C GLN A 91 0.63 -1.48 2.82
N LEU A 92 -0.54 -1.26 2.23
CA LEU A 92 -0.73 -1.01 0.81
C LEU A 92 -1.17 0.44 0.62
N ILE A 93 -0.40 1.21 -0.14
CA ILE A 93 -0.72 2.62 -0.47
C ILE A 93 -1.14 2.67 -1.94
N TYR A 94 -2.37 3.08 -2.23
CA TYR A 94 -2.85 3.30 -3.59
C TYR A 94 -2.90 4.80 -3.90
N ILE A 95 -2.27 5.22 -5.00
CA ILE A 95 -2.31 6.62 -5.47
C ILE A 95 -3.61 6.86 -6.21
N VAL A 96 -4.49 7.64 -5.59
CA VAL A 96 -5.82 8.00 -6.10
C VAL A 96 -5.73 9.06 -7.20
N LYS A 97 -4.80 10.00 -7.07
CA LYS A 97 -4.62 11.13 -7.99
C LYS A 97 -3.20 11.70 -7.89
N GLY A 98 -2.70 12.25 -9.00
CA GLY A 98 -1.48 13.06 -9.03
C GLY A 98 -0.20 12.26 -9.28
N ARG A 99 0.95 12.89 -9.02
CA ARG A 99 2.29 12.29 -9.18
C ARG A 99 3.25 12.81 -8.12
N GLY A 100 4.32 12.08 -7.88
CA GLY A 100 5.33 12.42 -6.87
C GLY A 100 6.51 11.46 -6.89
N VAL A 101 7.28 11.49 -5.80
CA VAL A 101 8.30 10.48 -5.49
C VAL A 101 8.09 9.92 -4.10
N LEU A 102 8.51 8.66 -3.91
CA LEU A 102 8.51 7.93 -2.65
C LEU A 102 9.90 7.34 -2.41
N GLY A 103 10.52 7.70 -1.29
CA GLY A 103 11.70 7.03 -0.77
C GLY A 103 11.27 6.00 0.28
N ALA A 104 11.78 4.77 0.18
CA ALA A 104 11.59 3.71 1.16
C ALA A 104 12.96 3.17 1.56
N VAL A 105 13.22 3.11 2.87
CA VAL A 105 14.53 2.82 3.45
C VAL A 105 14.55 1.41 4.03
N PHE A 106 15.38 0.54 3.45
CA PHE A 106 15.60 -0.82 3.92
C PHE A 106 16.87 -0.87 4.78
N PRO A 107 16.79 -1.30 6.06
CA PRO A 107 17.96 -1.47 6.90
C PRO A 107 18.97 -2.43 6.29
N GLY A 108 20.27 -2.10 6.39
CA GLY A 108 21.36 -2.89 5.80
C GLY A 108 21.64 -2.65 4.32
N CYS A 109 20.72 -2.01 3.58
CA CYS A 109 20.90 -1.72 2.17
C CYS A 109 21.73 -0.44 1.94
N ALA A 110 22.73 -0.52 1.06
CA ALA A 110 23.60 0.61 0.72
C ALA A 110 22.90 1.70 -0.11
N GLU A 111 23.44 2.90 -0.04
CA GLU A 111 23.15 4.01 -0.93
C GLU A 111 23.56 3.64 -2.35
N THR A 112 22.60 3.63 -3.27
CA THR A 112 22.75 3.15 -4.65
C THR A 112 22.47 4.24 -5.68
N PHE A 113 22.01 5.41 -5.23
CA PHE A 113 21.89 6.63 -6.01
C PHE A 113 22.92 7.61 -5.42
N GLU A 114 23.96 7.94 -6.19
CA GLU A 114 25.06 8.84 -5.82
C GLU A 114 25.32 9.83 -6.96
N ASP A 115 25.70 11.08 -6.67
CA ASP A 115 26.17 12.00 -7.73
C ASP A 115 27.66 11.75 -8.09
N SER A 116 28.03 12.13 -9.31
CA SER A 116 29.34 11.87 -9.90
C SER A 116 30.19 13.14 -9.98
N GLN A 117 31.46 13.07 -9.56
CA GLN A 117 32.40 14.20 -9.63
C GLN A 117 32.38 14.93 -10.99
N PRO A 118 32.29 16.28 -11.01
CA PRO A 118 32.59 17.07 -12.19
C PRO A 118 34.05 16.87 -12.62
N GLN A 119 34.28 16.11 -13.71
CA GLN A 119 35.62 15.69 -14.16
C GLN A 119 36.55 16.81 -14.65
N GLN A 120 36.23 18.08 -14.43
CA GLN A 120 36.95 19.23 -14.97
C GLN A 120 38.32 19.50 -14.29
N PHE A 121 38.56 18.98 -13.08
CA PHE A 121 39.78 19.30 -12.32
C PHE A 121 41.04 18.47 -12.65
N GLN A 122 40.94 17.37 -13.41
CA GLN A 122 42.11 16.49 -13.66
C GLN A 122 42.96 16.86 -14.90
N GLN A 123 42.57 17.83 -15.74
CA GLN A 123 43.31 18.15 -16.98
C GLN A 123 44.34 19.29 -16.90
N GLN A 124 44.51 19.98 -15.76
CA GLN A 124 45.42 21.15 -15.68
C GLN A 124 46.73 20.95 -14.89
N GLN A 125 46.95 19.83 -14.19
CA GLN A 125 48.20 19.61 -13.42
C GLN A 125 49.33 18.86 -14.18
N GLN A 126 49.25 18.73 -15.51
CA GLN A 126 50.27 18.01 -16.32
C GLN A 126 51.31 18.89 -17.04
N GLN A 127 51.46 20.17 -16.67
CA GLN A 127 52.54 21.02 -17.21
C GLN A 127 53.40 21.65 -16.12
N GLN A 128 54.72 21.48 -16.30
CA GLN A 128 55.83 22.13 -15.59
C GLN A 128 55.99 21.87 -14.08
N PHE A 129 56.57 20.70 -13.76
CA PHE A 129 57.47 20.58 -12.60
C PHE A 129 58.86 21.12 -12.96
N GLN A 130 59.33 22.16 -12.26
CA GLN A 130 60.75 22.50 -12.14
C GLN A 130 61.08 22.78 -10.66
N PRO A 131 62.05 22.06 -10.05
CA PRO A 131 62.36 22.23 -8.63
C PRO A 131 63.36 23.37 -8.41
N SER A 132 62.92 24.45 -7.75
CA SER A 132 63.78 25.51 -7.21
C SER A 132 63.50 25.68 -5.71
N ARG A 133 64.56 25.72 -4.91
CA ARG A 133 64.48 25.89 -3.44
C ARG A 133 64.28 27.37 -3.08
N GLN A 134 63.30 27.67 -2.21
CA GLN A 134 63.51 28.70 -1.20
C GLN A 134 62.59 28.50 0.02
N GLU A 135 63.03 29.02 1.17
CA GLU A 135 62.29 29.03 2.43
C GLU A 135 61.31 30.22 2.49
N GLY A 136 60.19 30.05 3.19
CA GLY A 136 59.23 31.13 3.42
C GLY A 136 57.88 30.58 3.89
N GLY A 137 57.59 30.69 5.18
CA GLY A 137 56.33 30.19 5.75
C GLY A 137 55.26 31.27 5.83
N GLN A 138 54.01 30.89 5.52
CA GLN A 138 52.80 31.46 6.13
C GLN A 138 51.64 30.46 5.95
N GLY A 139 50.70 30.45 6.89
CA GLY A 139 49.66 29.43 6.94
C GLY A 139 48.61 29.60 5.85
N GLN A 140 48.63 28.75 4.84
CA GLN A 140 47.45 28.49 4.03
C GLN A 140 46.50 27.60 4.85
N GLN A 141 45.40 28.18 5.33
CA GLN A 141 44.26 27.38 5.76
C GLN A 141 43.78 26.58 4.55
N GLN A 142 43.88 25.25 4.61
CA GLN A 142 43.19 24.40 3.65
C GLN A 142 41.69 24.64 3.82
N PHE A 143 41.09 25.32 2.85
CA PHE A 143 39.67 25.16 2.57
C PHE A 143 39.45 23.72 2.09
N GLN A 144 39.31 22.80 3.04
CA GLN A 144 38.65 21.53 2.80
C GLN A 144 37.16 21.83 2.62
N GLY A 145 36.81 22.33 1.43
CA GLY A 145 35.49 22.13 0.88
C GLY A 145 35.36 20.63 0.65
N GLU A 146 34.78 19.92 1.60
CA GLU A 146 34.26 18.59 1.33
C GLU A 146 33.11 18.77 0.34
N ASP A 147 33.33 18.40 -0.93
CA ASP A 147 32.27 18.23 -1.92
C ASP A 147 31.42 17.01 -1.50
N GLN A 148 30.58 17.20 -0.48
CA GLN A 148 29.69 16.18 0.08
C GLN A 148 28.57 15.88 -0.92
N GLN A 149 28.90 14.99 -1.86
CA GLN A 149 27.98 14.47 -2.87
C GLN A 149 26.85 13.71 -2.19
N ASP A 150 25.61 14.03 -2.57
CA ASP A 150 24.41 13.35 -2.09
C ASP A 150 24.43 11.86 -2.46
N ARG A 151 23.97 11.03 -1.53
CA ARG A 151 23.97 9.56 -1.57
C ARG A 151 22.76 9.03 -0.80
N HIS A 152 21.91 8.26 -1.45
CA HIS A 152 20.74 7.65 -0.82
C HIS A 152 20.29 6.35 -1.52
N GLN A 153 19.28 5.67 -0.94
CA GLN A 153 18.67 4.47 -1.54
C GLN A 153 17.73 4.81 -2.74
N LYS A 154 17.32 3.80 -3.51
CA LYS A 154 16.46 3.91 -4.72
C LYS A 154 15.15 4.69 -4.45
N ILE A 155 15.11 5.96 -4.85
CA ILE A 155 13.87 6.75 -4.92
C ILE A 155 12.99 6.20 -6.05
N ARG A 156 11.69 6.11 -5.80
CA ARG A 156 10.70 5.55 -6.74
C ARG A 156 9.72 6.66 -7.15
N HIS A 157 9.52 6.85 -8.45
CA HIS A 157 8.45 7.71 -8.94
C HIS A 157 7.10 7.03 -8.70
N ILE A 158 6.10 7.81 -8.30
CA ILE A 158 4.74 7.35 -8.01
C ILE A 158 3.72 8.24 -8.73
N ARG A 159 2.66 7.64 -9.25
CA ARG A 159 1.59 8.32 -9.98
C ARG A 159 0.24 7.62 -9.84
N GLU A 160 -0.83 8.30 -10.24
CA GLU A 160 -2.20 7.78 -10.25
C GLU A 160 -2.29 6.34 -10.75
N GLY A 161 -2.94 5.49 -9.95
CA GLY A 161 -3.09 4.07 -10.25
C GLY A 161 -1.97 3.17 -9.75
N ASP A 162 -0.86 3.71 -9.25
CA ASP A 162 0.15 2.91 -8.56
C ASP A 162 -0.38 2.40 -7.23
N ILE A 163 -0.15 1.12 -6.96
CA ILE A 163 -0.13 0.60 -5.60
C ILE A 163 1.32 0.40 -5.16
N ILE A 164 1.61 0.67 -3.90
CA ILE A 164 2.92 0.53 -3.27
C ILE A 164 2.76 -0.36 -2.03
N ALA A 165 3.59 -1.39 -1.92
CA ALA A 165 3.60 -2.36 -0.84
C ALA A 165 4.81 -2.11 0.09
N LEU A 166 4.55 -1.91 1.39
CA LEU A 166 5.58 -1.66 2.40
C LEU A 166 5.41 -2.62 3.59
N PRO A 167 6.47 -3.35 3.99
CA PRO A 167 6.47 -4.14 5.24
C PRO A 167 6.31 -3.27 6.49
N ALA A 168 5.96 -3.91 7.61
CA ALA A 168 6.03 -3.26 8.92
C ALA A 168 7.48 -2.81 9.22
N GLY A 169 7.64 -1.69 9.92
CA GLY A 169 8.96 -1.15 10.29
C GLY A 169 9.77 -0.50 9.17
N VAL A 170 9.41 -0.66 7.90
CA VAL A 170 10.10 0.02 6.78
C VAL A 170 9.72 1.51 6.77
N ALA A 171 10.73 2.36 6.94
CA ALA A 171 10.55 3.80 6.93
C ALA A 171 10.39 4.32 5.48
N TYR A 172 9.42 5.21 5.27
CA TYR A 172 9.19 5.85 3.98
C TYR A 172 8.83 7.33 4.13
N TRP A 173 9.08 8.09 3.07
CA TRP A 173 8.67 9.48 2.90
C TRP A 173 8.14 9.67 1.48
N SER A 174 7.35 10.73 1.24
CA SER A 174 6.83 11.01 -0.09
C SER A 174 6.69 12.51 -0.35
N TYR A 175 7.16 12.94 -1.52
CA TYR A 175 7.19 14.34 -1.95
C TYR A 175 6.36 14.53 -3.22
N ASN A 176 5.50 15.55 -3.23
CA ASN A 176 4.73 15.94 -4.41
C ASN A 176 5.53 16.94 -5.26
N ASN A 177 6.08 16.46 -6.38
CA ASN A 177 6.73 17.25 -7.42
C ASN A 177 5.84 17.49 -8.66
N GLY A 178 4.52 17.43 -8.49
CA GLY A 178 3.52 17.71 -9.52
C GLY A 178 2.69 18.96 -9.22
N GLU A 179 2.07 19.51 -10.26
CA GLU A 179 1.22 20.72 -10.22
C GLU A 179 -0.15 20.52 -9.57
N GLN A 180 -0.50 19.28 -9.19
CA GLN A 180 -1.79 18.94 -8.57
C GLN A 180 -1.56 18.23 -7.24
N PRO A 181 -2.50 18.33 -6.27
CA PRO A 181 -2.43 17.55 -5.03
C PRO A 181 -2.30 16.05 -5.31
N LEU A 182 -1.30 15.44 -4.67
CA LEU A 182 -1.05 14.01 -4.66
C LEU A 182 -1.94 13.38 -3.59
N VAL A 183 -2.91 12.57 -4.01
CA VAL A 183 -3.88 11.92 -3.10
C VAL A 183 -3.56 10.44 -3.03
N ALA A 184 -3.33 9.93 -1.82
CA ALA A 184 -3.02 8.53 -1.56
C ALA A 184 -3.93 7.95 -0.47
N VAL A 185 -4.41 6.72 -0.65
CA VAL A 185 -5.14 5.96 0.38
C VAL A 185 -4.28 4.79 0.82
N SER A 186 -4.01 4.74 2.12
CA SER A 186 -3.16 3.75 2.78
C SER A 186 -4.05 2.78 3.56
N PHE A 187 -3.91 1.49 3.31
CA PHE A 187 -4.50 0.39 4.05
C PHE A 187 -3.43 -0.26 4.93
N LEU A 188 -3.74 -0.53 6.20
CA LEU A 188 -2.86 -1.21 7.15
C LEU A 188 -3.52 -2.50 7.64
N ASP A 189 -2.80 -3.63 7.61
CA ASP A 189 -3.25 -4.89 8.21
C ASP A 189 -2.64 -5.09 9.61
N LEU A 190 -3.46 -4.85 10.62
CA LEU A 190 -3.10 -4.90 12.03
C LEU A 190 -3.16 -6.32 12.59
N SER A 191 -3.86 -7.23 11.91
CA SER A 191 -3.94 -8.66 12.24
C SER A 191 -2.74 -9.47 11.76
N ASN A 192 -1.88 -8.86 10.95
CA ASN A 192 -0.74 -9.49 10.30
C ASN A 192 0.32 -10.01 11.28
N ASP A 193 1.00 -11.11 10.95
CA ASP A 193 2.05 -11.67 11.82
C ASP A 193 3.37 -10.87 11.82
N GLN A 194 3.51 -9.87 10.95
CA GLN A 194 4.53 -8.82 11.11
C GLN A 194 4.25 -7.86 12.29
N ASN A 195 2.97 -7.67 12.69
CA ASN A 195 2.60 -6.80 13.81
C ASN A 195 2.67 -7.56 15.15
N GLN A 196 3.83 -7.51 15.80
CA GLN A 196 4.07 -8.22 17.07
C GLN A 196 3.65 -7.44 18.34
N LEU A 197 2.93 -6.32 18.20
CA LEU A 197 2.46 -5.48 19.31
C LEU A 197 1.06 -5.90 19.77
N ASP A 198 0.04 -5.30 19.16
CA ASP A 198 -1.39 -5.50 19.37
C ASP A 198 -2.14 -4.86 18.17
N GLU A 199 -3.47 -5.03 18.12
CA GLU A 199 -4.33 -4.52 17.03
C GLU A 199 -4.47 -2.99 16.98
N VAL A 200 -3.69 -2.19 17.73
CA VAL A 200 -3.72 -0.72 17.63
C VAL A 200 -2.74 -0.25 16.54
N PRO A 201 -3.20 0.53 15.54
CA PRO A 201 -2.32 1.10 14.53
C PRO A 201 -1.43 2.19 15.15
N ARG A 202 -0.14 2.19 14.81
CA ARG A 202 0.85 3.15 15.31
C ARG A 202 1.75 3.61 14.17
N ARG A 203 1.97 4.91 14.11
CA ARG A 203 2.98 5.52 13.23
C ARG A 203 4.10 6.14 14.04
N PHE A 204 5.32 5.83 13.62
CA PHE A 204 6.56 6.27 14.24
C PHE A 204 7.25 7.22 13.27
N TYR A 205 7.13 8.53 13.52
CA TYR A 205 7.78 9.55 12.71
C TYR A 205 9.23 9.76 13.16
N LEU A 206 10.11 10.00 12.19
CA LEU A 206 11.54 10.28 12.38
C LEU A 206 11.86 11.79 12.32
N ALA A 207 10.87 12.65 12.06
CA ALA A 207 11.05 14.09 11.96
C ALA A 207 9.77 14.84 12.34
N GLY A 208 9.88 16.17 12.51
CA GLY A 208 8.76 17.07 12.78
C GLY A 208 8.13 16.90 14.16
N ASN A 209 6.91 17.40 14.32
CA ASN A 209 6.13 17.29 15.54
C ASN A 209 4.67 16.89 15.18
N PRO A 210 4.46 15.62 14.81
CA PRO A 210 3.20 15.14 14.24
C PRO A 210 2.09 14.99 15.28
N GLN A 211 0.84 15.01 14.84
CA GLN A 211 -0.31 14.58 15.64
C GLN A 211 -0.58 13.08 15.46
N ASP A 212 -1.19 12.42 16.45
CA ASP A 212 -1.53 11.00 16.36
C ASP A 212 -2.73 10.78 15.41
N GLU A 213 -2.44 10.29 14.20
CA GLU A 213 -3.46 10.02 13.16
C GLU A 213 -4.48 8.94 13.55
N PHE A 214 -4.28 8.19 14.62
CA PHE A 214 -5.19 7.15 15.08
C PHE A 214 -5.80 7.40 16.47
N ASN A 215 -5.34 8.42 17.21
CA ASN A 215 -5.80 8.71 18.58
C ASN A 215 -5.97 10.22 18.89
N PRO A 216 -6.93 10.91 18.23
CA PRO A 216 -7.20 12.33 18.49
C PRO A 216 -7.74 12.63 19.90
N GLU A 217 -8.30 11.64 20.61
CA GLU A 217 -8.76 11.84 21.99
C GLU A 217 -7.58 11.97 22.98
N ALA A 218 -6.50 11.21 22.79
CA ALA A 218 -5.30 11.34 23.62
C ALA A 218 -4.66 12.74 23.50
N GLU A 219 -4.62 13.30 22.30
CA GLU A 219 -4.18 14.69 22.04
C GLU A 219 -4.97 15.71 22.88
N PHE A 220 -6.29 15.57 22.95
CA PHE A 220 -7.15 16.49 23.71
C PHE A 220 -6.80 16.50 25.21
N TYR A 221 -6.55 15.33 25.80
CA TYR A 221 -6.11 15.23 27.19
C TYR A 221 -4.71 15.76 27.44
N ILE A 222 -3.78 15.58 26.48
CA ILE A 222 -2.43 16.16 26.53
C ILE A 222 -2.51 17.70 26.48
N ARG A 223 -3.28 18.27 25.54
CA ARG A 223 -3.41 19.73 25.37
C ARG A 223 -4.15 20.41 26.53
N GLN A 224 -5.01 19.71 27.28
CA GLN A 224 -5.62 20.23 28.51
C GLN A 224 -4.72 20.18 29.76
N GLY A 225 -3.46 19.76 29.66
CA GLY A 225 -2.46 19.91 30.73
C GLY A 225 -2.69 19.03 31.96
N LYS A 226 -3.55 18.00 31.89
CA LYS A 226 -3.68 17.01 32.97
C LYS A 226 -2.47 16.08 32.97
N GLN A 227 -1.51 16.34 33.87
CA GLN A 227 -0.31 15.52 34.07
C GLN A 227 -0.63 14.09 34.56
N GLY A 228 -1.01 13.22 33.64
CA GLY A 228 -1.19 11.78 33.86
C GLY A 228 0.09 10.97 33.63
N GLN A 229 1.10 11.14 34.49
CA GLN A 229 2.27 10.24 34.66
C GLN A 229 3.05 9.77 33.40
N LYS A 230 3.03 10.49 32.27
CA LYS A 230 4.21 10.50 31.39
C LYS A 230 5.33 11.31 32.07
N GLY A 231 6.54 10.77 32.09
CA GLY A 231 7.69 11.38 32.76
C GLY A 231 8.13 12.70 32.13
N GLN A 232 8.90 13.51 32.87
CA GLN A 232 9.42 14.79 32.41
C GLN A 232 10.55 14.64 31.39
N GLN A 233 10.23 14.37 30.11
CA GLN A 233 11.15 14.54 28.97
C GLN A 233 10.37 14.54 27.64
N GLY A 234 10.72 15.45 26.73
CA GLY A 234 10.15 15.56 25.38
C GLY A 234 8.92 16.47 25.25
N ASN A 235 9.05 17.57 24.49
CA ASN A 235 7.94 18.44 24.06
C ASN A 235 7.65 18.27 22.55
N GLY A 236 7.83 17.06 22.03
CA GLY A 236 7.62 16.74 20.61
C GLY A 236 7.28 15.26 20.41
N ASN A 237 6.67 14.94 19.27
CA ASN A 237 6.03 13.63 19.04
C ASN A 237 6.77 12.67 18.08
N ASN A 238 7.98 13.01 17.60
CA ASN A 238 8.81 12.10 16.80
C ASN A 238 9.72 11.21 17.66
N ILE A 239 10.27 10.12 17.12
CA ILE A 239 11.09 9.14 17.89
C ILE A 239 12.26 9.80 18.63
N PHE A 240 12.96 10.75 18.00
CA PHE A 240 14.15 11.36 18.59
C PHE A 240 13.82 12.16 19.86
N SER A 241 12.61 12.71 19.99
CA SER A 241 12.21 13.52 21.16
C SER A 241 12.22 12.74 22.48
N GLY A 242 12.07 11.41 22.41
CA GLY A 242 12.08 10.50 23.56
C GLY A 242 13.47 10.13 24.08
N PHE A 243 14.54 10.53 23.39
CA PHE A 243 15.92 10.32 23.85
C PHE A 243 16.43 11.51 24.68
N ASP A 244 17.43 11.26 25.54
CA ASP A 244 18.20 12.36 26.12
C ASP A 244 18.99 13.10 25.02
N THR A 245 18.95 14.43 25.04
CA THR A 245 19.53 15.28 24.00
C THR A 245 21.05 15.17 23.93
N GLN A 246 21.75 14.99 25.06
CA GLN A 246 23.22 14.87 25.09
C GLN A 246 23.66 13.48 24.63
N LEU A 247 22.94 12.43 25.07
CA LEU A 247 23.18 11.06 24.61
C LEU A 247 22.93 10.92 23.11
N LEU A 248 21.85 11.53 22.58
CA LEU A 248 21.56 11.56 21.14
C LEU A 248 22.63 12.33 20.35
N ALA A 249 23.07 13.49 20.85
CA ALA A 249 24.14 14.27 20.24
C ALA A 249 25.47 13.48 20.19
N GLN A 250 25.82 12.81 21.29
CA GLN A 250 27.00 11.95 21.38
C GLN A 250 26.91 10.73 20.45
N ALA A 251 25.75 10.06 20.38
CA ALA A 251 25.55 8.87 19.54
C ALA A 251 25.62 9.17 18.04
N LEU A 252 25.14 10.36 17.63
CA LEU A 252 25.22 10.84 16.25
C LEU A 252 26.51 11.63 15.93
N ASN A 253 27.38 11.85 16.93
CA ASN A 253 28.58 12.70 16.83
C ASN A 253 28.28 14.12 16.28
N VAL A 254 27.18 14.73 16.72
CA VAL A 254 26.76 16.10 16.36
C VAL A 254 26.73 17.02 17.57
N ASN A 255 26.59 18.32 17.35
CA ASN A 255 26.39 19.25 18.45
C ASN A 255 24.96 19.09 19.06
N PRO A 256 24.75 19.46 20.34
CA PRO A 256 23.44 19.29 21.00
C PRO A 256 22.29 20.15 20.43
N GLU A 257 22.57 21.16 19.60
CA GLU A 257 21.55 21.96 18.92
C GLU A 257 21.00 21.21 17.70
N THR A 258 21.86 20.58 16.89
CA THR A 258 21.46 19.63 15.84
C THR A 258 20.60 18.50 16.42
N ALA A 259 20.96 17.97 17.60
CA ALA A 259 20.13 16.98 18.29
C ALA A 259 18.74 17.55 18.64
N ARG A 260 18.63 18.75 19.23
CA ARG A 260 17.31 19.39 19.50
C ARG A 260 16.48 19.61 18.25
N ASN A 261 17.12 19.92 17.12
CA ASN A 261 16.43 20.11 15.84
C ASN A 261 15.81 18.79 15.34
N LEU A 262 16.51 17.66 15.48
CA LEU A 262 15.93 16.32 15.24
C LEU A 262 14.75 16.02 16.18
N GLN A 263 14.82 16.47 17.44
CA GLN A 263 13.75 16.28 18.43
C GLN A 263 12.47 17.10 18.16
N GLY A 264 12.47 18.01 17.17
CA GLY A 264 11.26 18.66 16.65
C GLY A 264 10.46 19.54 17.62
N GLN A 265 10.98 19.84 18.82
CA GLN A 265 10.21 20.41 19.94
C GLN A 265 9.62 21.82 19.69
N ASN A 266 10.12 22.53 18.68
CA ASN A 266 9.65 23.84 18.23
C ASN A 266 8.97 23.80 16.84
N ASP A 267 8.85 22.61 16.24
CA ASP A 267 8.15 22.44 14.96
C ASP A 267 6.64 22.44 15.19
N ASN A 268 5.94 23.14 14.30
CA ASN A 268 4.48 23.32 14.32
C ASN A 268 3.86 23.04 12.94
N ARG A 269 4.65 22.53 11.98
CA ARG A 269 4.24 22.27 10.58
C ARG A 269 3.54 20.93 10.39
N ASN A 270 3.56 20.09 11.44
CA ASN A 270 2.92 18.79 11.52
C ASN A 270 3.55 17.77 10.52
N GLU A 271 2.82 16.73 10.09
CA GLU A 271 3.39 15.60 9.35
C GLU A 271 3.64 15.80 7.83
N ILE A 272 3.09 16.86 7.22
CA ILE A 272 3.33 17.20 5.80
C ILE A 272 3.84 18.65 5.66
N ILE A 273 5.15 18.83 5.50
CA ILE A 273 5.81 20.15 5.46
C ILE A 273 5.93 20.69 4.03
N ARG A 274 6.10 22.01 3.88
CA ARG A 274 6.34 22.67 2.59
C ARG A 274 7.84 22.77 2.31
N VAL A 275 8.27 22.18 1.19
CA VAL A 275 9.61 22.44 0.63
C VAL A 275 9.61 23.83 -0.01
N GLN A 276 10.64 24.62 0.29
CA GLN A 276 10.86 25.93 -0.33
C GLN A 276 11.70 25.73 -1.60
N GLY A 277 11.18 26.14 -2.76
CA GLY A 277 11.77 25.76 -4.05
C GLY A 277 11.37 24.34 -4.46
N GLN A 278 12.31 23.60 -5.05
CA GLN A 278 12.16 22.17 -5.35
C GLN A 278 13.00 21.34 -4.37
N LEU A 279 12.62 20.10 -4.13
CA LEU A 279 13.45 19.15 -3.39
C LEU A 279 14.51 18.59 -4.33
N ASP A 280 15.76 19.02 -4.19
CA ASP A 280 16.89 18.45 -4.91
C ASP A 280 17.29 17.10 -4.29
N PHE A 281 17.51 16.10 -5.14
CA PHE A 281 18.00 14.76 -4.79
C PHE A 281 18.60 14.07 -6.04
N VAL A 282 19.47 13.08 -5.83
CA VAL A 282 19.99 12.28 -6.95
C VAL A 282 18.86 11.48 -7.59
N SER A 283 18.63 11.67 -8.89
CA SER A 283 17.71 10.83 -9.67
C SER A 283 18.20 10.68 -11.11
N PRO A 284 18.04 9.50 -11.73
CA PRO A 284 18.40 9.29 -13.13
C PRO A 284 17.63 10.20 -14.11
N PHE A 285 16.55 10.85 -13.67
CA PHE A 285 15.76 11.79 -14.48
C PHE A 285 16.22 13.26 -14.34
N SER A 286 16.96 13.62 -13.29
CA SER A 286 17.35 15.02 -13.00
C SER A 286 18.27 15.62 -14.07
N ARG A 287 19.13 14.80 -14.70
CA ARG A 287 20.10 15.26 -15.72
C ARG A 287 19.47 15.73 -17.05
N SER A 288 18.15 15.56 -17.23
CA SER A 288 17.42 16.02 -18.42
C SER A 288 16.97 17.49 -18.37
N ALA A 289 17.04 18.13 -17.19
CA ALA A 289 16.44 19.45 -16.92
C ALA A 289 17.03 20.65 -17.70
N GLY A 290 18.09 20.45 -18.51
CA GLY A 290 18.62 21.46 -19.42
C GLY A 290 17.78 21.72 -20.68
N GLY A 291 16.76 20.88 -20.96
CA GLY A 291 15.93 20.97 -22.17
C GLY A 291 14.53 21.55 -21.91
N ARG A 292 14.15 22.62 -22.62
CA ARG A 292 12.81 23.23 -22.52
C ARG A 292 11.68 22.28 -22.93
N GLY A 293 10.73 22.06 -22.03
CA GLY A 293 9.29 21.94 -22.33
C GLY A 293 8.89 20.94 -23.42
N GLY A 294 9.08 19.64 -23.19
CA GLY A 294 8.55 18.60 -24.09
C GLY A 294 8.82 17.14 -23.71
N GLN A 295 9.25 16.85 -22.47
CA GLN A 295 9.84 15.56 -22.11
C GLN A 295 8.98 14.65 -21.21
N GLU A 296 7.88 15.11 -20.62
CA GLU A 296 7.11 14.29 -19.65
C GLU A 296 6.60 12.97 -20.25
N SER A 297 6.11 12.99 -21.50
CA SER A 297 5.70 11.78 -22.21
C SER A 297 6.85 10.81 -22.47
N GLN A 298 8.04 11.32 -22.79
CA GLN A 298 9.24 10.50 -22.99
C GLN A 298 9.73 9.87 -21.67
N GLN A 299 9.53 10.55 -20.54
CA GLN A 299 9.82 10.01 -19.21
C GLN A 299 8.87 8.86 -18.85
N GLU A 300 7.56 9.02 -19.07
CA GLU A 300 6.58 7.93 -18.87
C GLU A 300 6.83 6.73 -19.82
N GLU A 301 7.17 6.97 -21.09
CA GLU A 301 7.53 5.89 -22.02
C GLU A 301 8.80 5.16 -21.60
N GLN A 302 9.86 5.88 -21.19
CA GLN A 302 11.10 5.26 -20.70
C GLN A 302 10.90 4.50 -19.38
N GLN A 303 10.07 5.00 -18.46
CA GLN A 303 9.70 4.23 -17.27
C GLN A 303 8.89 2.98 -17.66
N SER A 304 7.92 3.10 -18.58
CA SER A 304 7.14 1.96 -19.08
C SER A 304 8.00 0.90 -19.77
N GLN A 305 9.08 1.31 -20.46
CA GLN A 305 10.05 0.40 -21.05
C GLN A 305 10.90 -0.29 -19.98
N ARG A 306 11.49 0.46 -19.03
CA ARG A 306 12.28 -0.13 -17.94
C ARG A 306 11.47 -1.03 -17.01
N GLU A 307 10.20 -0.71 -16.74
CA GLU A 307 9.31 -1.59 -15.96
C GLU A 307 8.98 -2.92 -16.69
N LYS A 308 9.11 -2.96 -18.03
CA LYS A 308 9.01 -4.20 -18.84
C LYS A 308 10.32 -4.96 -18.86
N GLU A 309 11.46 -4.26 -18.93
CA GLU A 309 12.80 -4.87 -18.82
C GLU A 309 13.06 -5.47 -17.43
N GLU A 310 12.71 -4.76 -16.34
CA GLU A 310 12.75 -5.30 -14.97
C GLU A 310 11.90 -6.57 -14.89
N LYS A 311 10.67 -6.58 -15.46
CA LYS A 311 9.81 -7.78 -15.50
C LYS A 311 10.39 -8.95 -16.30
N GLN A 312 11.05 -8.69 -17.42
CA GLN A 312 11.68 -9.74 -18.21
C GLN A 312 12.82 -10.38 -17.42
N ARG A 313 13.65 -9.59 -16.73
CA ARG A 313 14.72 -10.10 -15.85
C ARG A 313 14.17 -10.85 -14.64
N GLU A 314 13.10 -10.35 -14.01
CA GLU A 314 12.38 -11.04 -12.91
C GLU A 314 11.86 -12.42 -13.38
N GLN A 315 11.30 -12.51 -14.60
CA GLN A 315 10.80 -13.77 -15.18
C GLN A 315 11.91 -14.74 -15.61
N GLU A 316 13.02 -14.23 -16.15
CA GLU A 316 14.19 -15.04 -16.50
C GLU A 316 14.84 -15.66 -15.25
N GLN A 317 14.93 -14.90 -14.15
CA GLN A 317 15.46 -15.41 -12.87
C GLN A 317 14.55 -16.48 -12.25
N GLN A 318 13.22 -16.34 -12.35
CA GLN A 318 12.26 -17.35 -11.86
C GLN A 318 12.27 -18.65 -12.67
N GLY A 319 12.95 -18.71 -13.82
CA GLY A 319 13.20 -19.96 -14.55
C GLY A 319 14.24 -20.88 -13.88
N GLY A 320 15.03 -20.36 -12.94
CA GLY A 320 16.03 -21.12 -12.17
C GLY A 320 15.40 -21.84 -10.98
N GLY A 321 15.25 -23.17 -11.06
CA GLY A 321 14.60 -23.95 -10.00
C GLY A 321 15.44 -24.09 -8.72
N GLY A 322 14.99 -23.46 -7.63
CA GLY A 322 15.16 -23.99 -6.28
C GLY A 322 16.43 -23.59 -5.51
N GLN A 323 16.66 -22.29 -5.31
CA GLN A 323 17.42 -21.77 -4.18
C GLN A 323 16.93 -20.36 -3.81
N ASP A 324 16.48 -20.16 -2.57
CA ASP A 324 16.25 -18.82 -2.02
C ASP A 324 17.63 -18.16 -1.81
N ASN A 325 18.05 -17.35 -2.77
CA ASN A 325 19.25 -16.52 -2.63
C ASN A 325 19.03 -15.51 -1.49
N GLY A 326 20.13 -15.16 -0.79
CA GLY A 326 20.09 -14.46 0.49
C GLY A 326 19.16 -13.24 0.51
N VAL A 327 18.43 -13.09 1.62
CA VAL A 327 17.40 -12.05 1.81
C VAL A 327 17.97 -10.64 1.55
N GLU A 328 19.25 -10.42 1.86
CA GLU A 328 19.94 -9.13 1.73
C GLU A 328 20.00 -8.61 0.28
N GLU A 329 20.44 -9.40 -0.70
CA GLU A 329 20.49 -8.93 -2.10
C GLU A 329 19.10 -8.80 -2.75
N THR A 330 18.15 -9.63 -2.31
CA THR A 330 16.79 -9.68 -2.86
C THR A 330 15.91 -8.53 -2.34
N PHE A 331 16.07 -8.09 -1.08
CA PHE A 331 15.26 -7.00 -0.52
C PHE A 331 15.66 -5.61 -1.01
N CYS A 332 16.96 -5.31 -1.10
CA CYS A 332 17.43 -3.94 -1.42
C CYS A 332 16.98 -3.44 -2.80
N SER A 333 16.88 -4.36 -3.76
CA SER A 333 16.45 -4.08 -5.12
C SER A 333 14.92 -4.25 -5.34
N ALA A 334 14.19 -4.74 -4.33
CA ALA A 334 12.84 -5.25 -4.47
C ALA A 334 11.85 -4.27 -5.13
N ARG A 335 11.04 -4.83 -6.02
CA ARG A 335 9.88 -4.15 -6.60
C ARG A 335 8.81 -3.98 -5.53
N LEU A 336 8.55 -2.72 -5.15
CA LEU A 336 7.53 -2.35 -4.18
C LEU A 336 6.22 -1.90 -4.83
N SER A 337 6.26 -1.43 -6.07
CA SER A 337 5.16 -0.72 -6.70
C SER A 337 4.68 -1.34 -8.01
N GLN A 338 3.40 -1.14 -8.28
CA GLN A 338 2.77 -1.60 -9.52
C GLN A 338 1.56 -0.75 -9.91
N ASN A 339 1.59 -0.18 -11.12
CA ASN A 339 0.39 0.48 -11.68
C ASN A 339 -0.70 -0.54 -12.02
N ILE A 340 -1.84 -0.44 -11.32
CA ILE A 340 -3.10 -1.12 -11.62
C ILE A 340 -4.18 -0.15 -12.14
N GLY A 341 -3.87 1.15 -12.21
CA GLY A 341 -4.72 2.17 -12.81
C GLY A 341 -4.89 2.01 -14.32
N ASP A 342 -3.83 1.62 -15.03
CA ASP A 342 -3.77 1.47 -16.49
C ASP A 342 -4.89 0.56 -17.07
N PRO A 343 -5.75 1.04 -17.99
CA PRO A 343 -6.76 0.22 -18.67
C PRO A 343 -6.21 -0.96 -19.46
N SER A 344 -4.97 -0.89 -19.98
CA SER A 344 -4.33 -1.97 -20.74
C SER A 344 -3.98 -3.20 -19.88
N ARG A 345 -4.08 -3.06 -18.56
CA ARG A 345 -3.68 -4.05 -17.55
C ARG A 345 -4.85 -4.78 -16.88
N ALA A 346 -6.05 -4.68 -17.44
CA ALA A 346 -7.23 -5.34 -16.88
C ALA A 346 -7.21 -6.86 -17.08
N ASP A 347 -7.13 -7.63 -16.00
CA ASP A 347 -7.27 -9.10 -16.01
C ASP A 347 -8.69 -9.54 -16.41
N PHE A 348 -9.70 -8.71 -16.12
CA PHE A 348 -11.08 -8.92 -16.58
C PHE A 348 -11.61 -7.65 -17.25
N TYR A 349 -12.05 -7.76 -18.50
CA TYR A 349 -12.66 -6.67 -19.25
C TYR A 349 -13.99 -7.10 -19.87
N ASN A 350 -14.98 -6.21 -19.84
CA ASN A 350 -16.21 -6.31 -20.61
C ASN A 350 -16.54 -4.91 -21.16
N PRO A 351 -16.55 -4.67 -22.49
CA PRO A 351 -16.76 -3.35 -23.08
C PRO A 351 -18.16 -2.74 -22.79
N GLN A 352 -19.08 -3.51 -22.21
CA GLN A 352 -20.43 -3.08 -21.83
C GLN A 352 -20.67 -3.11 -20.30
N ALA A 353 -19.64 -3.36 -19.49
CA ALA A 353 -19.77 -3.41 -18.03
C ALA A 353 -18.57 -2.83 -17.25
N GLY A 354 -17.35 -2.82 -17.81
CA GLY A 354 -16.19 -2.21 -17.16
C GLY A 354 -14.91 -3.03 -17.24
N ARG A 355 -14.01 -2.79 -16.28
CA ARG A 355 -12.74 -3.52 -16.11
C ARG A 355 -12.42 -3.78 -14.64
N ILE A 356 -11.64 -4.82 -14.39
CA ILE A 356 -11.01 -5.15 -13.10
C ILE A 356 -9.54 -5.48 -13.36
N SER A 357 -8.65 -4.93 -12.53
CA SER A 357 -7.21 -5.21 -12.53
C SER A 357 -6.79 -5.64 -11.12
N VAL A 358 -6.11 -6.77 -11.00
CA VAL A 358 -5.67 -7.39 -9.73
C VAL A 358 -4.16 -7.19 -9.56
N VAL A 359 -3.70 -7.12 -8.32
CA VAL A 359 -2.29 -7.30 -7.95
C VAL A 359 -2.18 -8.31 -6.81
N ASN A 360 -1.47 -9.39 -7.08
CA ASN A 360 -1.18 -10.50 -6.17
C ASN A 360 0.32 -10.83 -6.19
N SER A 361 0.78 -11.78 -5.38
CA SER A 361 2.21 -12.12 -5.29
C SER A 361 2.85 -12.66 -6.58
N ASN A 362 2.06 -13.11 -7.56
CA ASN A 362 2.57 -13.50 -8.89
C ASN A 362 2.89 -12.27 -9.77
N GLN A 363 2.38 -11.08 -9.42
CA GLN A 363 2.55 -9.83 -10.16
C GLN A 363 3.45 -8.81 -9.43
N LEU A 364 3.55 -8.94 -8.10
CA LEU A 364 4.37 -8.09 -7.22
C LEU A 364 4.90 -8.95 -6.05
N PRO A 365 6.09 -9.59 -6.17
CA PRO A 365 6.51 -10.68 -5.28
C PRO A 365 6.54 -10.37 -3.78
N ILE A 366 6.85 -9.13 -3.38
CA ILE A 366 6.86 -8.70 -1.98
C ILE A 366 5.51 -8.93 -1.27
N LEU A 367 4.40 -8.93 -2.01
CA LEU A 367 3.07 -9.22 -1.48
C LEU A 367 2.98 -10.58 -0.78
N ARG A 368 3.79 -11.57 -1.19
CA ARG A 368 3.88 -12.89 -0.54
C ARG A 368 4.35 -12.80 0.91
N HIS A 369 5.24 -11.86 1.20
CA HIS A 369 5.75 -11.61 2.54
C HIS A 369 4.80 -10.73 3.37
N LEU A 370 4.00 -9.88 2.72
CA LEU A 370 2.99 -9.07 3.40
C LEU A 370 1.69 -9.85 3.66
N ARG A 371 1.41 -10.91 2.89
CA ARG A 371 0.10 -11.58 2.78
C ARG A 371 -1.04 -10.65 2.38
N LEU A 372 -0.77 -9.68 1.50
CA LEU A 372 -1.76 -8.70 1.04
C LEU A 372 -1.93 -8.74 -0.49
N SER A 373 -3.14 -8.50 -0.97
CA SER A 373 -3.42 -8.27 -2.40
C SER A 373 -4.39 -7.11 -2.58
N ALA A 374 -4.58 -6.66 -3.82
CA ALA A 374 -5.56 -5.63 -4.13
C ALA A 374 -6.23 -5.83 -5.49
N GLU A 375 -7.42 -5.25 -5.65
CA GLU A 375 -8.22 -5.30 -6.87
C GLU A 375 -8.83 -3.91 -7.13
N LYS A 376 -8.44 -3.27 -8.24
CA LYS A 376 -9.03 -2.01 -8.73
C LYS A 376 -10.11 -2.34 -9.75
N GLY A 377 -11.33 -1.86 -9.52
CA GLY A 377 -12.42 -1.96 -10.48
C GLY A 377 -12.84 -0.60 -11.05
N VAL A 378 -13.28 -0.61 -12.30
CA VAL A 378 -14.01 0.50 -12.95
C VAL A 378 -15.24 -0.09 -13.59
N LEU A 379 -16.39 0.05 -12.93
CA LEU A 379 -17.70 -0.35 -13.42
C LEU A 379 -18.31 0.78 -14.26
N TYR A 380 -18.88 0.45 -15.41
CA TYR A 380 -19.61 1.39 -16.26
C TYR A 380 -21.04 1.64 -15.75
N ASN A 381 -21.73 2.61 -16.34
CA ASN A 381 -23.12 2.98 -16.02
C ASN A 381 -24.04 1.74 -15.89
N ASN A 382 -24.69 1.58 -14.73
CA ASN A 382 -25.57 0.45 -14.38
C ASN A 382 -24.95 -0.96 -14.47
N ALA A 383 -23.63 -1.08 -14.60
CA ALA A 383 -22.96 -2.36 -14.64
C ALA A 383 -22.94 -3.04 -13.26
N ILE A 384 -22.94 -4.38 -13.26
CA ILE A 384 -22.98 -5.18 -12.05
C ILE A 384 -21.68 -5.98 -11.93
N TYR A 385 -20.94 -5.80 -10.83
CA TYR A 385 -20.01 -6.84 -10.38
C TYR A 385 -20.89 -7.99 -9.87
N THR A 386 -20.80 -9.15 -10.51
CA THR A 386 -21.58 -10.35 -10.17
C THR A 386 -21.63 -10.58 -8.65
N PRO A 387 -22.76 -11.08 -8.10
CA PRO A 387 -22.75 -11.61 -6.74
C PRO A 387 -21.60 -12.62 -6.57
N HIS A 388 -20.81 -12.48 -5.52
CA HIS A 388 -19.60 -13.27 -5.25
C HIS A 388 -19.21 -13.25 -3.77
N TRP A 389 -18.24 -14.07 -3.36
CA TRP A 389 -17.59 -13.99 -2.05
C TRP A 389 -16.08 -14.24 -2.16
N HIS A 390 -15.32 -13.76 -1.17
CA HIS A 390 -13.89 -14.03 -1.03
C HIS A 390 -13.66 -15.17 -0.02
N MET A 391 -12.93 -16.21 -0.41
CA MET A 391 -12.82 -17.45 0.37
C MET A 391 -11.83 -17.34 1.54
N ASN A 392 -10.78 -16.54 1.39
CA ASN A 392 -9.59 -16.50 2.23
C ASN A 392 -9.19 -15.09 2.71
N ALA A 393 -9.92 -14.03 2.34
CA ALA A 393 -9.56 -12.66 2.69
C ALA A 393 -10.76 -11.84 3.16
N ASN A 394 -10.53 -10.99 4.17
CA ASN A 394 -11.31 -9.77 4.36
C ASN A 394 -10.96 -8.78 3.24
N THR A 395 -11.90 -7.92 2.85
CA THR A 395 -11.70 -6.93 1.78
C THR A 395 -12.21 -5.56 2.20
N LEU A 396 -11.31 -4.57 2.33
CA LEU A 396 -11.68 -3.17 2.56
C LEU A 396 -11.73 -2.43 1.22
N VAL A 397 -12.83 -1.76 0.90
CA VAL A 397 -13.07 -1.11 -0.39
C VAL A 397 -13.16 0.40 -0.23
N TYR A 398 -12.37 1.15 -1.00
CA TYR A 398 -12.44 2.61 -1.12
C TYR A 398 -13.10 3.02 -2.45
N ALA A 399 -14.16 3.81 -2.35
CA ALA A 399 -14.81 4.43 -3.51
C ALA A 399 -13.97 5.61 -4.02
N ILE A 400 -13.29 5.41 -5.15
CA ILE A 400 -12.45 6.42 -5.80
C ILE A 400 -13.29 7.47 -6.51
N ARG A 401 -14.37 7.05 -7.20
CA ARG A 401 -15.19 7.97 -8.02
C ARG A 401 -16.58 7.43 -8.30
N GLY A 402 -17.57 8.32 -8.31
CA GLY A 402 -18.97 7.99 -8.61
C GLY A 402 -19.69 7.29 -7.45
N ASN A 403 -20.67 6.42 -7.76
CA ASN A 403 -21.55 5.79 -6.77
C ASN A 403 -21.95 4.36 -7.15
N ALA A 404 -22.25 3.52 -6.17
CA ALA A 404 -22.81 2.18 -6.39
C ALA A 404 -23.77 1.75 -5.27
N ARG A 405 -24.81 0.99 -5.64
CA ARG A 405 -25.58 0.21 -4.67
C ARG A 405 -24.79 -1.04 -4.32
N VAL A 406 -24.49 -1.23 -3.04
CA VAL A 406 -23.78 -2.39 -2.51
C VAL A 406 -24.69 -3.13 -1.53
N GLN A 407 -24.71 -4.46 -1.64
CA GLN A 407 -25.29 -5.34 -0.64
C GLN A 407 -24.22 -6.36 -0.20
N VAL A 408 -24.09 -6.56 1.11
CA VAL A 408 -23.25 -7.60 1.73
C VAL A 408 -24.13 -8.46 2.62
N VAL A 409 -24.04 -9.77 2.47
CA VAL A 409 -24.92 -10.77 3.09
C VAL A 409 -24.09 -11.73 3.96
N ASN A 410 -24.55 -11.97 5.19
CA ASN A 410 -23.90 -12.83 6.19
C ASN A 410 -24.24 -14.33 6.04
N GLU A 411 -23.71 -15.16 6.94
CA GLU A 411 -23.93 -16.61 6.96
C GLU A 411 -25.38 -17.03 7.30
N ASN A 412 -26.19 -16.13 7.88
CA ASN A 412 -27.61 -16.35 8.18
C ASN A 412 -28.51 -15.97 6.98
N GLY A 413 -27.98 -15.26 5.99
CA GLY A 413 -28.72 -14.70 4.85
C GLY A 413 -29.21 -13.26 5.04
N ASP A 414 -28.81 -12.58 6.12
CA ASP A 414 -29.17 -11.18 6.37
C ASP A 414 -28.29 -10.22 5.55
N SER A 415 -28.90 -9.19 4.95
CA SER A 415 -28.18 -8.15 4.19
C SER A 415 -27.59 -7.09 5.15
N ILE A 416 -26.49 -7.43 5.81
CA ILE A 416 -25.82 -6.60 6.82
C ILE A 416 -25.27 -5.27 6.27
N LEU A 417 -24.97 -5.18 4.98
CA LEU A 417 -24.89 -3.91 4.24
C LEU A 417 -25.97 -3.89 3.15
N ASN A 418 -26.61 -2.75 2.94
CA ASN A 418 -27.56 -2.52 1.86
C ASN A 418 -27.67 -1.00 1.61
N ASP A 419 -26.65 -0.39 1.00
CA ASP A 419 -26.55 1.07 0.90
C ASP A 419 -25.99 1.59 -0.45
N GLU A 420 -26.13 2.89 -0.71
CA GLU A 420 -25.50 3.61 -1.82
C GLU A 420 -24.14 4.19 -1.39
N VAL A 421 -23.07 3.47 -1.70
CA VAL A 421 -21.69 3.90 -1.47
C VAL A 421 -21.30 5.00 -2.47
N LYS A 422 -20.61 6.03 -1.98
CA LYS A 422 -20.22 7.23 -2.72
C LYS A 422 -18.71 7.47 -2.65
N GLU A 423 -18.20 8.21 -3.63
CA GLU A 423 -16.83 8.73 -3.69
C GLU A 423 -16.35 9.27 -2.33
N GLY A 424 -15.16 8.82 -1.91
CA GLY A 424 -14.55 9.20 -0.63
C GLY A 424 -14.83 8.26 0.54
N GLN A 425 -15.79 7.32 0.42
CA GLN A 425 -16.15 6.38 1.49
C GLN A 425 -15.34 5.06 1.47
N LEU A 426 -15.21 4.45 2.65
CA LEU A 426 -14.78 3.06 2.85
C LEU A 426 -15.95 2.16 3.25
N PHE A 427 -15.94 0.90 2.82
CA PHE A 427 -16.77 -0.15 3.41
C PHE A 427 -16.02 -1.49 3.47
N LEU A 428 -16.42 -2.35 4.41
CA LEU A 428 -15.86 -3.70 4.56
C LEU A 428 -16.71 -4.73 3.82
N ILE A 429 -16.05 -5.73 3.22
CA ILE A 429 -16.62 -7.02 2.85
C ILE A 429 -15.88 -8.09 3.67
N PRO A 430 -16.50 -8.65 4.72
CA PRO A 430 -15.91 -9.72 5.52
C PRO A 430 -15.65 -11.00 4.70
N GLN A 431 -14.70 -11.82 5.14
CA GLN A 431 -14.44 -13.13 4.53
C GLN A 431 -15.71 -13.99 4.46
N ASN A 432 -15.87 -14.73 3.36
CA ASN A 432 -17.03 -15.59 3.03
C ASN A 432 -18.41 -14.91 2.95
N HIS A 433 -18.53 -13.62 3.25
CA HIS A 433 -19.78 -12.89 3.06
C HIS A 433 -20.03 -12.65 1.57
N ALA A 434 -21.29 -12.79 1.15
CA ALA A 434 -21.67 -12.62 -0.24
C ALA A 434 -21.93 -11.14 -0.55
N VAL A 435 -21.23 -10.58 -1.52
CA VAL A 435 -21.35 -9.18 -1.96
C VAL A 435 -21.89 -9.10 -3.39
N ILE A 436 -22.73 -8.10 -3.66
CA ILE A 436 -23.12 -7.67 -5.01
C ILE A 436 -23.05 -6.14 -5.10
N THR A 437 -22.53 -5.65 -6.22
CA THR A 437 -22.32 -4.21 -6.47
C THR A 437 -22.89 -3.82 -7.82
N GLN A 438 -23.86 -2.91 -7.85
CA GLN A 438 -24.38 -2.27 -9.07
C GLN A 438 -23.94 -0.80 -9.10
N ALA A 439 -23.20 -0.41 -10.13
CA ALA A 439 -22.79 0.97 -10.34
C ALA A 439 -23.98 1.88 -10.67
N GLY A 440 -23.93 3.13 -10.23
CA GLY A 440 -24.90 4.16 -10.57
C GLY A 440 -24.77 4.64 -12.03
N ASN A 441 -25.56 5.67 -12.36
CA ASN A 441 -25.62 6.22 -13.72
C ASN A 441 -24.29 6.88 -14.17
N GLN A 442 -23.41 7.24 -13.24
CA GLN A 442 -22.09 7.82 -13.52
C GLN A 442 -20.97 6.77 -13.59
N GLY A 443 -21.28 5.49 -13.36
CA GLY A 443 -20.30 4.43 -13.12
C GLY A 443 -19.78 4.43 -11.68
N PHE A 444 -18.89 3.49 -11.38
CA PHE A 444 -18.27 3.33 -10.06
C PHE A 444 -16.82 2.87 -10.19
N GLU A 445 -15.90 3.63 -9.63
CA GLU A 445 -14.47 3.30 -9.61
C GLU A 445 -14.01 3.12 -8.16
N TYR A 446 -13.27 2.04 -7.90
CA TYR A 446 -12.83 1.67 -6.56
C TYR A 446 -11.45 1.01 -6.56
N ILE A 447 -10.78 1.08 -5.41
CA ILE A 447 -9.68 0.18 -5.04
C ILE A 447 -10.15 -0.66 -3.87
N SER A 448 -9.80 -1.94 -3.86
CA SER A 448 -10.07 -2.84 -2.74
C SER A 448 -8.78 -3.50 -2.28
N PHE A 449 -8.54 -3.53 -0.97
CA PHE A 449 -7.37 -4.10 -0.32
C PHE A 449 -7.78 -5.38 0.41
N LYS A 450 -6.94 -6.41 0.39
CA LYS A 450 -7.31 -7.78 0.77
C LYS A 450 -6.26 -8.42 1.67
N THR A 451 -6.70 -9.05 2.76
CA THR A 451 -5.85 -9.68 3.80
C THR A 451 -5.34 -11.09 3.43
N ASP A 452 -5.00 -11.31 2.16
CA ASP A 452 -4.36 -12.53 1.63
C ASP A 452 -3.63 -12.16 0.33
N ASP A 453 -2.44 -12.71 0.04
CA ASP A 453 -1.67 -12.36 -1.16
C ASP A 453 -2.16 -12.98 -2.47
N ASN A 454 -3.05 -13.96 -2.41
CA ASN A 454 -3.70 -14.65 -3.52
C ASN A 454 -5.21 -14.84 -3.25
N SER A 455 -5.91 -13.73 -2.98
CA SER A 455 -7.34 -13.77 -2.64
C SER A 455 -8.20 -14.46 -3.71
N LEU A 456 -8.94 -15.49 -3.30
CA LEU A 456 -9.78 -16.35 -4.14
C LEU A 456 -11.23 -15.89 -4.12
N THR A 457 -11.77 -15.57 -5.29
CA THR A 457 -13.15 -15.09 -5.46
C THR A 457 -14.05 -16.13 -6.12
N ASN A 458 -15.07 -16.60 -5.41
CA ASN A 458 -16.13 -17.47 -5.96
C ASN A 458 -17.33 -16.65 -6.43
N THR A 459 -17.73 -16.82 -7.69
CA THR A 459 -18.89 -16.11 -8.27
C THR A 459 -20.19 -16.91 -8.14
N LEU A 460 -21.32 -16.24 -7.92
CA LEU A 460 -22.66 -16.84 -7.85
C LEU A 460 -23.41 -16.78 -9.19
N ALA A 461 -23.14 -15.78 -10.04
CA ALA A 461 -23.70 -15.68 -11.39
C ALA A 461 -22.58 -15.63 -12.47
N GLY A 462 -22.97 -15.75 -13.73
CA GLY A 462 -22.05 -15.71 -14.87
C GLY A 462 -21.31 -17.03 -15.14
N ARG A 463 -20.37 -16.99 -16.09
CA ARG A 463 -19.67 -18.16 -16.68
C ARG A 463 -18.79 -18.93 -15.69
N THR A 464 -18.31 -18.26 -14.65
CA THR A 464 -17.44 -18.81 -13.60
C THR A 464 -18.22 -19.23 -12.35
N SER A 465 -19.56 -19.24 -12.40
CA SER A 465 -20.37 -19.41 -11.19
C SER A 465 -20.35 -20.83 -10.61
N VAL A 466 -20.46 -20.90 -9.28
CA VAL A 466 -20.68 -22.16 -8.56
C VAL A 466 -21.99 -22.84 -9.02
N LEU A 467 -23.02 -22.06 -9.37
CA LEU A 467 -24.24 -22.60 -10.00
C LEU A 467 -23.95 -23.37 -11.31
N ARG A 468 -23.00 -22.91 -12.13
CA ARG A 468 -22.59 -23.64 -13.36
C ARG A 468 -21.84 -24.93 -13.07
N ALA A 469 -21.12 -25.02 -11.95
CA ALA A 469 -20.42 -26.22 -11.52
C ALA A 469 -21.35 -27.31 -10.94
N LEU A 470 -22.50 -26.92 -10.38
CA LEU A 470 -23.49 -27.87 -9.85
C LEU A 470 -24.23 -28.63 -10.96
N PRO A 471 -24.54 -29.93 -10.80
CA PRO A 471 -25.39 -30.68 -11.72
C PRO A 471 -26.80 -30.06 -11.83
N ASP A 472 -27.38 -30.09 -13.04
CA ASP A 472 -28.74 -29.55 -13.29
C ASP A 472 -29.78 -30.13 -12.31
N GLU A 473 -29.61 -31.39 -11.89
CA GLU A 473 -30.53 -32.11 -11.00
C GLU A 473 -30.35 -31.74 -9.52
N VAL A 474 -29.16 -31.30 -9.10
CA VAL A 474 -28.96 -30.72 -7.76
C VAL A 474 -29.72 -29.40 -7.67
N LEU A 475 -29.65 -28.55 -8.70
CA LEU A 475 -30.40 -27.29 -8.75
C LEU A 475 -31.92 -27.51 -8.76
N GLN A 476 -32.42 -28.44 -9.59
CA GLN A 476 -33.85 -28.82 -9.64
C GLN A 476 -34.38 -29.20 -8.26
N ASN A 477 -33.70 -30.08 -7.53
CA ASN A 477 -34.16 -30.57 -6.24
C ASN A 477 -33.96 -29.56 -5.10
N ALA A 478 -32.83 -28.84 -5.07
CA ALA A 478 -32.53 -27.86 -4.02
C ALA A 478 -33.46 -26.64 -4.08
N PHE A 479 -33.70 -26.09 -5.28
CA PHE A 479 -34.52 -24.89 -5.48
C PHE A 479 -35.98 -25.19 -5.86
N ARG A 480 -36.35 -26.47 -6.07
CA ARG A 480 -37.70 -26.93 -6.50
C ARG A 480 -38.14 -26.30 -7.83
N ILE A 481 -37.21 -26.22 -8.78
CA ILE A 481 -37.39 -25.59 -10.10
C ILE A 481 -37.36 -26.63 -11.24
N SER A 482 -37.80 -26.26 -12.44
CA SER A 482 -37.74 -27.16 -13.60
C SER A 482 -36.30 -27.37 -14.12
N ARG A 483 -36.09 -28.38 -14.97
CA ARG A 483 -34.81 -28.58 -15.68
C ARG A 483 -34.46 -27.42 -16.61
N GLU A 484 -35.47 -26.74 -17.13
CA GLU A 484 -35.28 -25.56 -17.98
C GLU A 484 -34.82 -24.36 -17.13
N ASP A 485 -35.47 -24.11 -16.00
CA ASP A 485 -35.10 -23.05 -15.06
C ASP A 485 -33.69 -23.27 -14.48
N ALA A 486 -33.34 -24.50 -14.11
CA ALA A 486 -31.99 -24.86 -13.66
C ALA A 486 -30.93 -24.53 -14.73
N ARG A 487 -31.24 -24.76 -16.01
CA ARG A 487 -30.36 -24.39 -17.13
C ARG A 487 -30.35 -22.88 -17.39
N ASN A 488 -31.48 -22.21 -17.24
CA ASN A 488 -31.60 -20.76 -17.35
C ASN A 488 -30.75 -20.04 -16.29
N LEU A 489 -30.77 -20.51 -15.03
CA LEU A 489 -29.87 -20.02 -13.97
C LEU A 489 -28.39 -20.19 -14.33
N LYS A 490 -28.01 -21.35 -14.89
CA LYS A 490 -26.63 -21.65 -15.29
C LYS A 490 -26.17 -20.86 -16.52
N TYR A 491 -27.06 -20.57 -17.48
CA TYR A 491 -26.66 -20.20 -18.84
C TYR A 491 -27.27 -18.89 -19.40
N ASN A 492 -28.15 -18.19 -18.66
CA ASN A 492 -28.64 -16.88 -19.10
C ASN A 492 -27.61 -15.74 -18.97
N ARG A 493 -26.59 -15.89 -18.11
CA ARG A 493 -25.42 -15.01 -18.04
C ARG A 493 -24.19 -15.74 -18.58
N GLN A 494 -23.52 -15.11 -19.54
CA GLN A 494 -22.35 -15.65 -20.26
C GLN A 494 -21.09 -14.80 -20.04
N GLU A 495 -21.27 -13.58 -19.55
CA GLU A 495 -20.25 -12.77 -18.87
C GLU A 495 -19.66 -13.53 -17.66
N SER A 496 -18.44 -13.22 -17.22
CA SER A 496 -17.81 -13.85 -16.02
C SER A 496 -18.05 -13.03 -14.75
N ARG A 497 -17.18 -12.05 -14.46
CA ARG A 497 -17.26 -11.19 -13.26
C ARG A 497 -18.09 -9.92 -13.48
N LEU A 498 -18.00 -9.34 -14.67
CA LEU A 498 -18.56 -8.02 -15.02
C LEU A 498 -19.78 -8.20 -15.92
N LEU A 499 -20.97 -7.98 -15.38
CA LEU A 499 -22.25 -8.21 -16.05
C LEU A 499 -22.81 -6.89 -16.59
N SER A 500 -23.28 -6.88 -17.84
CA SER A 500 -23.93 -5.70 -18.43
C SER A 500 -25.39 -5.57 -17.97
N ALA A 501 -25.85 -4.34 -17.78
CA ALA A 501 -27.23 -4.05 -17.36
C ALA A 501 -28.29 -4.66 -18.30
N THR A 502 -27.99 -4.72 -19.60
CA THR A 502 -28.96 -4.92 -20.69
C THR A 502 -29.07 -6.34 -21.23
N SER A 503 -28.32 -7.33 -20.72
CA SER A 503 -28.34 -8.72 -21.23
C SER A 503 -29.75 -9.33 -21.10
N PRO A 504 -30.52 -9.51 -22.20
CA PRO A 504 -31.91 -9.93 -22.11
C PRO A 504 -32.01 -11.42 -21.78
N PRO A 505 -33.00 -11.87 -20.98
CA PRO A 505 -33.27 -13.30 -20.83
C PRO A 505 -33.64 -13.89 -22.20
N ARG A 506 -32.97 -14.98 -22.59
CA ARG A 506 -33.27 -15.74 -23.81
C ARG A 506 -34.57 -16.54 -23.66
N GLY A 507 -35.70 -15.83 -23.62
CA GLY A 507 -37.05 -16.40 -23.45
C GLY A 507 -38.17 -15.67 -24.18
N ARG A 508 -37.91 -14.52 -24.81
CA ARG A 508 -38.87 -13.84 -25.69
C ARG A 508 -38.27 -13.54 -27.06
N LEU A 509 -38.38 -14.51 -27.95
CA LEU A 509 -38.57 -14.23 -29.37
C LEU A 509 -39.91 -13.48 -29.48
N MET A 510 -39.87 -12.17 -29.70
CA MET A 510 -41.06 -11.43 -30.17
C MET A 510 -41.43 -11.99 -31.54
N SER A 511 -42.53 -12.74 -31.60
CA SER A 511 -43.07 -13.27 -32.85
C SER A 511 -43.73 -12.14 -33.65
N ILE A 512 -42.90 -11.33 -34.32
CA ILE A 512 -43.35 -10.38 -35.34
C ILE A 512 -43.71 -11.18 -36.60
N LEU A 513 -44.84 -11.88 -36.53
CA LEU A 513 -45.58 -12.37 -37.68
C LEU A 513 -46.75 -11.41 -37.87
N GLY A 514 -46.61 -10.51 -38.84
CA GLY A 514 -47.73 -9.67 -39.28
C GLY A 514 -48.63 -10.42 -40.25
N TYR A 515 -49.93 -10.26 -40.08
CA TYR A 515 -50.99 -10.39 -41.08
C TYR A 515 -52.10 -9.37 -40.73
#